data_AF-A0A382FWN9-F1
#
_entry.id   AF-A0A382FWN9-F1
#
_cell.length_a   1.000
_cell.length_b   1.000
_cell.length_c   1.000
_cell.angle_alpha   90.00
_cell.angle_beta   90.00
_cell.angle_gamma   90.00
#
_symmetry.space_group_name_H-M   'P 1'
#
loop_
_entity.id
_entity.type
_entity.pdbx_description
1 polymer ?
#
loop_
_entity_poly.entity_id
_entity_poly.type
_entity_poly.pdbx_seq_one_letter_code
_entity_poly.pdbx_strand_id
1 'polypeptide(L)' 'MRLAVIIEYEGTRYHGFQYQTNANSVQEELENSIE' A
#
# COMPACT_ATOMS: atom_id res chain seq x y z
N MET A 1 14.98 5.60 12.04
CA MET A 1 14.37 4.56 12.90
C MET A 1 13.81 3.47 12.00
N ARG A 2 13.86 2.20 12.38
CA ARG A 2 13.26 1.10 11.60
C ARG A 2 12.09 0.52 12.38
N LEU A 3 10.94 0.43 11.72
CA LEU A 3 9.71 -0.12 12.28
C LEU A 3 9.26 -1.29 11.40
N ALA A 4 8.75 -2.34 12.02
CA ALA A 4 8.00 -3.39 11.34
C ALA A 4 6.53 -3.23 11.74
N VAL A 5 5.62 -3.33 10.78
CA VAL A 5 4.18 -3.15 10.98
C VAL A 5 3.42 -4.34 10.42
N ILE A 6 2.26 -4.62 11.02
CA ILE A 6 1.24 -5.50 10.45
C ILE A 6 0.13 -4.59 9.96
N ILE A 7 -0.35 -4.82 8.75
CA ILE A 7 -1.39 -4.00 8.12
C ILE A 7 -2.57 -4.89 7.73
N GLU A 8 -3.77 -4.35 7.87
CA GLU A 8 -5.01 -4.93 7.38
C GLU A 8 -5.63 -3.97 6.37
N TYR A 9 -6.17 -4.50 5.28
CA TYR A 9 -6.83 -3.71 4.26
C TYR A 9 -7.91 -4.52 3.53
N GLU A 10 -8.94 -3.82 3.05
CA GLU A 10 -9.94 -4.37 2.14
C GLU A 10 -9.41 -4.36 0.70
N GLY A 11 -9.17 -5.54 0.15
CA GLY A 11 -8.45 -5.72 -1.13
C GLY A 11 -9.27 -5.42 -2.38
N THR A 12 -10.61 -5.33 -2.29
CA THR A 12 -11.51 -5.20 -3.46
C THR A 12 -11.31 -3.94 -4.31
N ARG A 13 -10.64 -2.91 -3.77
CA ARG A 13 -10.34 -1.68 -4.51
C ARG A 13 -8.94 -1.64 -5.09
N TYR A 14 -8.07 -2.60 -4.81
CA TYR A 14 -6.65 -2.53 -5.17
C TYR A 14 -6.26 -3.66 -6.13
N HIS A 15 -5.24 -3.38 -6.94
CA HIS A 15 -4.70 -4.36 -7.90
C HIS A 15 -3.48 -5.06 -7.32
N GLY A 16 -3.61 -5.55 -6.08
CA GLY A 16 -2.53 -6.17 -5.32
C GLY A 16 -1.78 -5.21 -4.41
N PHE A 17 -0.76 -5.74 -3.74
CA PHE A 17 0.01 -5.00 -2.74
C PHE A 17 1.06 -4.09 -3.36
N GLN A 18 1.87 -4.62 -4.29
CA GLN A 18 3.02 -3.95 -4.89
C GLN A 18 2.60 -2.71 -5.68
N TYR A 19 3.44 -1.67 -5.68
CA TYR A 19 3.25 -0.51 -6.56
C TYR A 19 3.38 -0.86 -8.05
N GLN A 20 2.50 -0.24 -8.85
CA GLN A 20 2.57 -0.20 -10.30
C GLN A 20 2.00 1.13 -10.82
N THR A 21 2.43 1.56 -12.02
CA THR A 21 2.04 2.86 -12.59
C THR A 21 0.66 2.87 -13.26
N ASN A 22 0.06 1.70 -13.48
CA ASN A 22 -1.15 1.54 -14.28
C ASN A 22 -2.41 1.18 -13.47
N ALA A 23 -2.27 0.99 -12.16
CA ALA A 23 -3.37 0.62 -11.27
C ALA A 23 -3.02 0.95 -9.82
N ASN A 24 -4.02 1.31 -9.03
CA ASN A 24 -3.84 1.60 -7.61
C ASN A 24 -3.39 0.36 -6.81
N SER A 25 -2.52 0.59 -5.83
CA SER A 25 -1.92 -0.44 -4.99
C SER A 25 -1.94 -0.05 -3.51
N VAL A 26 -1.85 -1.04 -2.63
CA VAL A 26 -1.81 -0.80 -1.17
C VAL A 26 -0.50 -0.14 -0.76
N GLN A 27 0.62 -0.52 -1.36
CA GLN A 27 1.93 0.05 -1.07
C GLN A 27 1.96 1.57 -1.36
N GLU A 28 1.44 1.99 -2.51
CA GLU A 28 1.41 3.41 -2.90
C GLU A 28 0.62 4.27 -1.91
N GLU A 29 -0.58 3.83 -1.52
CA GLU A 29 -1.40 4.55 -0.53
C GLU A 29 -0.70 4.64 0.83
N LEU A 30 -0.03 3.55 1.25
CA LEU A 30 0.70 3.52 2.51
C LEU A 30 1.89 4.47 2.48
N GLU A 31 2.68 4.45 1.41
CA GLU A 31 3.85 5.31 1.24
C GLU A 31 3.45 6.81 1.15
N ASN A 32 2.41 7.13 0.37
CA ASN A 32 1.88 8.50 0.24
C ASN A 32 1.28 9.04 1.55
N SER A 33 0.87 8.17 2.48
CA SER A 33 0.30 8.57 3.78
C SER A 33 1.35 8.77 4.87
N ILE A 34 2.59 8.30 4.65
CA ILE A 34 3.70 8.38 5.61
C ILE A 34 4.64 9.55 5.27
N GLU A 35 4.73 9.93 3.99
CA GLU A 35 5.44 11.15 3.55
C GLU A 35 4.80 12.43 4.12
#